data_AF-A0A534WN56-F1
#
_entry.id   AF-A0A534WN56-F1
#
_cell.length_a   1.000
_cell.length_b   1.000
_cell.length_c   1.000
_cell.angle_alpha   90.00
_cell.angle_beta   90.00
_cell.angle_gamma   90.00
#
_symmetry.space_group_name_H-M   'P 1'
#
loop_
_entity.id
_entity.type
_entity.pdbx_description
1 polymer ?
#
loop_
_entity_poly.entity_id
_entity_poly.type
_entity_poly.pdbx_seq_one_letter_code
_entity_poly.pdbx_strand_id
1 'polypeptide(L)'
;HATLVDTALGVYQRFVRPLSPAARVAYYEESKRVARLLGIPERLIPRTLGAFDTYMRRMIASDVLTVGPVGRDVASSILRPPFAFGLGVALRPLNFVTVGLLPPALHDRFGLAWSPRREQALRMLATLTRVALPLAPACVRVLPQARRAERAARRSPR
;
A
#
# COMPACT_ATOMS: atom_id res chain seq x y z
N HIS A 1 11.29 0.70 2.41
CA HIS A 1 11.15 -0.65 1.81
C HIS A 1 10.04 -1.46 2.50
N ALA A 2 10.16 -1.81 3.78
CA ALA A 2 9.19 -2.67 4.48
C ALA A 2 7.73 -2.19 4.38
N THR A 3 7.48 -0.90 4.65
CA THR A 3 6.14 -0.29 4.54
C THR A 3 5.54 -0.37 3.13
N LEU A 4 6.37 -0.34 2.08
CA LEU A 4 5.90 -0.49 0.70
C LEU A 4 5.45 -1.92 0.40
N VAL A 5 6.20 -2.91 0.89
CA VAL A 5 5.85 -4.33 0.72
C VAL A 5 4.54 -4.65 1.46
N ASP A 6 4.42 -4.21 2.70
CA ASP A 6 3.21 -4.37 3.52
C ASP A 6 2.00 -3.72 2.87
N THR A 7 2.13 -2.44 2.47
CA THR A 7 1.05 -1.69 1.81
C THR A 7 0.68 -2.34 0.47
N ALA A 8 1.64 -2.76 -0.35
CA ALA A 8 1.37 -3.39 -1.64
C ALA A 8 0.58 -4.70 -1.49
N LEU A 9 0.99 -5.57 -0.56
CA LEU A 9 0.28 -6.81 -0.24
C LEU A 9 -1.14 -6.51 0.29
N GLY A 10 -1.28 -5.52 1.16
CA GLY A 10 -2.56 -5.11 1.74
C GLY A 10 -3.52 -4.53 0.68
N VAL A 11 -3.05 -3.56 -0.10
CA VAL A 11 -3.82 -2.91 -1.17
C VAL A 11 -4.24 -3.91 -2.23
N TYR A 12 -3.33 -4.76 -2.71
CA TYR A 12 -3.65 -5.71 -3.78
C TYR A 12 -4.73 -6.70 -3.33
N GLN A 13 -4.59 -7.27 -2.13
CA GLN A 13 -5.58 -8.18 -1.57
C GLN A 13 -6.94 -7.49 -1.35
N ARG A 14 -6.92 -6.22 -0.92
CA ARG A 14 -8.14 -5.46 -0.59
C ARG A 14 -8.87 -4.98 -1.85
N PHE A 15 -8.18 -4.43 -2.84
CA PHE A 15 -8.81 -3.73 -3.97
C PHE A 15 -8.74 -4.47 -5.32
N VAL A 16 -7.79 -5.40 -5.51
CA VAL A 16 -7.55 -6.03 -6.82
C VAL A 16 -8.10 -7.44 -6.86
N ARG A 17 -7.58 -8.34 -6.01
CA ARG A 17 -8.05 -9.73 -5.87
C ARG A 17 -7.39 -10.41 -4.67
N PRO A 18 -8.01 -11.45 -4.08
CA PRO A 18 -7.33 -12.28 -3.10
C PRO A 18 -6.02 -12.86 -3.66
N LEU A 19 -4.96 -12.85 -2.85
CA LEU A 19 -3.70 -13.51 -3.17
C LEU A 19 -3.66 -14.88 -2.51
N SER A 20 -3.20 -15.89 -3.25
CA SER A 20 -2.90 -17.19 -2.64
C SER A 20 -1.73 -17.05 -1.66
N PRO A 21 -1.62 -17.94 -0.65
CA PRO A 21 -0.47 -17.94 0.27
C PRO A 21 0.87 -18.00 -0.47
N ALA A 22 0.95 -18.85 -1.51
CA ALA A 22 2.14 -18.97 -2.35
C ALA A 22 2.49 -17.66 -3.08
N ALA A 23 1.49 -16.95 -3.63
CA ALA A 23 1.72 -15.68 -4.31
C ALA A 23 2.23 -14.59 -3.37
N ARG A 24 1.74 -14.56 -2.12
CA ARG A 24 2.23 -13.62 -1.09
C ARG A 24 3.70 -13.90 -0.74
N VAL A 25 4.06 -15.18 -0.58
CA VAL A 25 5.44 -15.59 -0.31
C VAL A 25 6.35 -15.25 -1.50
N ALA A 26 5.93 -15.56 -2.72
CA ALA A 26 6.70 -15.24 -3.92
C ALA A 26 6.96 -13.73 -4.05
N TYR A 27 5.92 -12.91 -3.89
CA TYR A 27 6.07 -11.45 -3.91
C TYR A 27 7.05 -10.95 -2.85
N TYR A 28 6.97 -11.50 -1.63
CA TYR A 28 7.89 -11.16 -0.56
C TYR A 28 9.34 -11.51 -0.90
N GLU A 29 9.60 -12.72 -1.39
CA GLU A 29 10.95 -13.15 -1.78
C GLU A 29 11.53 -12.29 -2.92
N GLU A 30 10.70 -11.93 -3.90
CA GLU A 30 11.10 -11.02 -4.97
C GLU A 30 11.43 -9.62 -4.43
N SER A 31 10.65 -9.12 -3.46
CA SER A 31 10.86 -7.81 -2.86
C SER A 31 12.23 -7.68 -2.17
N LYS A 32 12.79 -8.79 -1.65
CA LYS A 32 14.13 -8.80 -1.02
C LYS A 32 15.23 -8.37 -1.99
N ARG A 33 15.06 -8.60 -3.31
CA ARG A 33 16.01 -8.10 -4.32
C ARG A 33 16.08 -6.57 -4.31
N VAL A 34 14.91 -5.91 -4.19
CA VAL A 34 14.84 -4.45 -4.06
C VAL A 34 15.46 -3.98 -2.74
N ALA A 35 15.26 -4.71 -1.64
CA ALA A 35 15.91 -4.39 -0.36
C ALA A 35 17.43 -4.38 -0.48
N ARG A 36 18.01 -5.39 -1.16
CA ARG A 36 19.46 -5.47 -1.41
C ARG A 36 19.98 -4.33 -2.29
N LEU A 37 19.23 -3.98 -3.33
CA LEU A 37 19.58 -2.83 -4.20
C LEU A 37 19.56 -1.49 -3.45
N LEU A 38 18.70 -1.38 -2.42
CA LEU A 38 18.68 -0.22 -1.52
C LEU A 38 19.76 -0.28 -0.43
N GLY A 39 20.68 -1.26 -0.49
CA GLY A 39 21.79 -1.40 0.46
C GLY A 39 21.40 -1.93 1.84
N ILE A 40 20.21 -2.51 2.00
CA ILE A 40 19.77 -3.06 3.29
C ILE A 40 20.56 -4.35 3.58
N PRO A 41 21.30 -4.44 4.71
CA PRO A 41 22.03 -5.64 5.07
C PRO A 41 21.11 -6.86 5.22
N GLU A 42 21.52 -8.02 4.70
CA GLU A 42 20.70 -9.24 4.70
C GLU A 42 20.22 -9.64 6.10
N ARG A 43 21.05 -9.41 7.13
CA ARG A 43 20.70 -9.68 8.54
C ARG A 43 19.49 -8.90 9.05
N LEU A 44 19.16 -7.77 8.43
CA LEU A 44 18.01 -6.93 8.78
C LEU A 44 16.76 -7.28 7.96
N ILE A 45 16.90 -8.09 6.91
CA ILE A 45 15.78 -8.53 6.08
C ILE A 45 15.17 -9.77 6.74
N PRO A 46 13.88 -9.75 7.13
CA PRO A 46 13.26 -10.94 7.72
C PRO A 46 13.37 -12.15 6.78
N ARG A 47 13.62 -13.34 7.33
CA ARG A 47 13.89 -14.52 6.51
C ARG A 47 12.65 -15.04 5.79
N THR A 48 11.47 -14.88 6.38
CA THR A 48 10.20 -15.40 5.86
C THR A 48 9.12 -14.33 5.91
N LEU A 49 8.05 -14.51 5.11
CA LEU A 49 6.89 -13.63 5.17
C LEU A 49 6.28 -13.58 6.58
N GLY A 50 6.23 -14.70 7.31
CA GLY A 50 5.73 -14.71 8.69
C GLY A 50 6.62 -13.93 9.67
N ALA A 51 7.94 -13.97 9.48
CA ALA A 51 8.88 -13.14 10.24
C ALA A 51 8.71 -11.66 9.90
N PHE A 52 8.45 -11.34 8.62
CA PHE A 52 8.14 -9.99 8.17
C PHE A 52 6.84 -9.46 8.78
N ASP A 53 5.76 -10.24 8.76
CA ASP A 53 4.48 -9.86 9.38
C ASP A 53 4.66 -9.60 10.89
N THR A 54 5.47 -10.41 11.56
CA THR A 54 5.82 -10.22 12.98
C THR A 54 6.64 -8.95 13.20
N TYR A 55 7.63 -8.70 12.36
CA TYR A 55 8.42 -7.47 12.38
C TYR A 55 7.52 -6.23 12.21
N MET A 56 6.63 -6.22 11.22
CA MET A 56 5.72 -5.10 10.97
C MET A 56 4.81 -4.84 12.17
N ARG A 57 4.17 -5.88 12.73
CA ARG A 57 3.34 -5.74 13.94
C ARG A 57 4.15 -5.15 15.10
N ARG A 58 5.37 -5.63 15.34
CA ARG A 58 6.25 -5.12 16.40
C ARG A 58 6.61 -3.65 16.15
N MET A 59 7.01 -3.28 14.94
CA MET A 59 7.37 -1.90 14.62
C MET A 59 6.19 -0.93 14.81
N ILE A 60 4.99 -1.32 14.38
CA ILE A 60 3.77 -0.51 14.53
C ILE A 60 3.37 -0.36 16.01
N ALA A 61 3.49 -1.43 16.80
CA ALA A 61 3.13 -1.43 18.21
C ALA A 61 4.20 -0.79 19.12
N SER A 62 5.45 -0.73 18.65
CA SER A 62 6.57 -0.15 19.40
C SER A 62 6.64 1.37 19.29
N ASP A 63 7.38 1.98 20.22
CA ASP A 63 7.73 3.41 20.17
C ASP A 63 8.86 3.74 19.19
N VAL A 64 9.43 2.74 18.51
CA VAL A 64 10.48 2.96 17.50
C VAL A 64 9.96 3.81 16.35
N LEU A 65 8.74 3.55 15.88
CA LEU A 65 8.03 4.46 14.99
C LEU A 65 7.28 5.43 15.90
N THR A 66 7.73 6.67 16.05
CA THR A 66 7.01 7.69 16.83
C THR A 66 6.46 8.80 15.94
N VAL A 67 5.17 9.07 16.10
CA VAL A 67 4.51 10.19 15.44
C VAL A 67 4.74 11.46 16.26
N GLY A 68 5.87 12.11 15.97
CA GLY A 68 6.20 13.43 16.50
C GLY A 68 5.52 14.57 15.71
N PRO A 69 5.76 15.83 16.12
CA PRO A 69 5.24 17.02 15.42
C PRO A 69 5.56 17.02 13.92
N VAL A 70 6.82 16.75 13.56
CA VAL A 70 7.26 16.67 12.16
C VAL A 70 6.49 15.61 11.36
N GLY A 71 6.21 14.45 11.98
CA GLY A 71 5.41 13.40 11.34
C GLY A 71 3.97 13.86 11.07
N ARG A 72 3.38 14.63 11.98
CA ARG A 72 2.05 15.24 11.79
C ARG A 72 2.05 16.32 10.72
N ASP A 73 3.11 17.10 10.61
CA ASP A 73 3.25 18.14 9.57
C ASP A 73 3.42 17.54 8.18
N VAL A 74 4.19 16.45 8.06
CA VAL A 74 4.29 15.70 6.80
C VAL A 74 2.94 15.08 6.45
N ALA A 75 2.25 14.47 7.41
CA ALA A 75 0.91 13.91 7.17
C ALA A 75 -0.10 14.98 6.76
N SER A 76 -0.09 16.16 7.40
CA SER A 76 -0.98 17.26 7.04
C SER A 76 -0.69 17.79 5.63
N SER A 77 0.58 17.89 5.24
CA SER A 77 1.00 18.29 3.90
C SER A 77 0.58 17.28 2.83
N ILE A 78 0.65 15.98 3.12
CA ILE A 78 0.17 14.92 2.21
C ILE A 78 -1.36 14.98 2.05
N LEU A 79 -2.09 15.17 3.15
CA LEU A 79 -3.56 15.17 3.16
C LEU A 79 -4.16 16.51 2.72
N ARG A 80 -3.41 17.59 2.80
CA ARG A 80 -3.84 18.93 2.37
C ARG A 80 -2.72 19.54 1.53
N PRO A 81 -2.48 18.98 0.34
CA PRO A 81 -1.41 19.49 -0.50
C PRO A 81 -1.72 20.96 -0.84
N PRO A 82 -0.71 21.85 -0.80
CA PRO A 82 -0.87 23.28 -0.98
C PRO A 82 -1.05 23.62 -2.47
N PHE A 83 -2.08 23.06 -3.12
CA PHE A 83 -2.44 23.41 -4.48
C PHE A 83 -3.45 24.56 -4.48
N ALA A 84 -3.19 25.61 -5.27
CA ALA A 84 -4.14 26.68 -5.54
C ALA A 84 -5.37 26.14 -6.32
N PHE A 85 -6.49 26.89 -6.28
CA PHE A 85 -7.72 26.62 -7.05
C PHE A 85 -8.48 25.31 -6.73
N GLY A 86 -8.82 25.05 -5.47
CA GLY A 86 -9.84 24.04 -5.11
C GLY A 86 -9.46 22.56 -5.36
N LEU A 87 -8.29 22.28 -5.93
CA LEU A 87 -7.78 20.93 -6.21
C LEU A 87 -7.66 20.07 -4.94
N GLY A 88 -7.40 20.70 -3.79
CA GLY A 88 -7.41 20.02 -2.49
C GLY A 88 -8.77 19.40 -2.11
N VAL A 89 -9.89 19.91 -2.63
CA VAL A 89 -11.22 19.29 -2.45
C VAL A 89 -11.35 18.04 -3.33
N ALA A 90 -10.87 18.11 -4.57
CA ALA A 90 -10.88 16.98 -5.50
C ALA A 90 -10.03 15.78 -5.01
N LEU A 91 -9.04 16.03 -4.16
CA LEU A 91 -8.19 15.00 -3.55
C LEU A 91 -8.75 14.40 -2.25
N ARG A 92 -9.86 14.92 -1.71
CA ARG A 92 -10.49 14.38 -0.48
C ARG A 92 -10.85 12.89 -0.56
N PRO A 93 -11.36 12.35 -1.69
CA PRO A 93 -11.58 10.92 -1.82
C PRO A 93 -10.28 10.11 -1.77
N LEU A 94 -9.18 10.65 -2.30
CA LEU A 94 -7.86 10.01 -2.22
C LEU A 94 -7.35 9.99 -0.78
N ASN A 95 -7.55 11.08 -0.03
CA ASN A 95 -7.24 11.14 1.40
C ASN A 95 -8.00 10.10 2.21
N PHE A 96 -9.27 9.84 1.87
CA PHE A 96 -10.06 8.81 2.54
C PHE A 96 -9.43 7.43 2.38
N VAL A 97 -8.99 7.08 1.17
CA VAL A 97 -8.28 5.81 0.93
C VAL A 97 -6.92 5.81 1.61
N THR A 98 -6.14 6.88 1.48
CA THR A 98 -4.80 7.00 2.11
C THR A 98 -4.86 6.84 3.62
N VAL A 99 -5.80 7.51 4.30
CA VAL A 99 -6.01 7.35 5.75
C VAL A 99 -6.50 5.95 6.05
N GLY A 100 -7.44 5.42 5.26
CA GLY A 100 -7.99 4.09 5.44
C GLY A 100 -7.01 2.93 5.22
N LEU A 101 -5.89 3.17 4.56
CA LEU A 101 -4.81 2.20 4.39
C LEU A 101 -3.84 2.16 5.59
N LEU A 102 -3.87 3.18 6.45
CA LEU A 102 -3.07 3.17 7.67
C LEU A 102 -3.60 2.09 8.63
N PRO A 103 -2.70 1.33 9.30
CA PRO A 103 -3.07 0.48 10.42
C PRO A 103 -3.85 1.27 11.49
N PRO A 104 -4.88 0.67 12.13
CA PRO A 104 -5.71 1.37 13.11
C PRO A 104 -4.92 2.05 14.24
N ALA A 105 -3.86 1.39 14.72
CA ALA A 105 -2.98 1.93 15.76
C ALA A 105 -2.27 3.25 15.35
N LEU A 106 -2.15 3.54 14.05
CA LEU A 106 -1.57 4.78 13.56
C LEU A 106 -2.61 5.90 13.42
N HIS A 107 -3.91 5.59 13.30
CA HIS A 107 -4.95 6.62 13.23
C HIS A 107 -4.91 7.52 14.46
N ASP A 108 -4.88 6.92 15.65
CA ASP A 108 -4.85 7.65 16.93
C ASP A 108 -3.57 8.48 17.07
N ARG A 109 -2.43 7.92 16.67
CA ARG A 109 -1.11 8.57 16.80
C ARG A 109 -0.95 9.79 15.89
N PHE A 110 -1.57 9.74 14.71
CA PHE A 110 -1.65 10.88 13.79
C PHE A 110 -2.82 11.83 14.11
N GLY A 111 -3.67 11.53 15.09
CA GLY A 111 -4.86 12.32 15.41
C GLY A 111 -5.91 12.30 14.30
N LEU A 112 -5.97 11.22 13.52
CA LEU A 112 -6.87 11.06 12.40
C LEU A 112 -8.16 10.39 12.85
N ALA A 113 -9.28 11.12 12.77
CA ALA A 113 -10.59 10.56 13.11
C ALA A 113 -11.01 9.47 12.11
N TRP A 114 -10.96 8.20 12.53
CA TRP A 114 -11.44 7.05 11.75
C TRP A 114 -12.59 6.36 12.48
N SER A 115 -13.77 6.36 11.87
CA SER A 115 -14.97 5.77 12.48
C SER A 115 -15.28 4.40 11.87
N PRO A 116 -16.01 3.51 12.59
CA PRO A 116 -16.46 2.24 12.04
C PRO A 116 -17.26 2.38 10.74
N ARG A 117 -18.02 3.47 10.58
CA ARG A 117 -18.75 3.78 9.34
C ARG A 117 -17.81 4.05 8.17
N ARG A 118 -16.69 4.77 8.40
CA ARG A 118 -15.64 5.01 7.40
C ARG A 118 -14.95 3.70 7.02
N GLU A 119 -14.66 2.85 8.00
CA GLU A 119 -14.09 1.52 7.73
C GLU A 119 -15.03 0.68 6.85
N GLN A 120 -16.33 0.69 7.14
CA GLN A 120 -17.31 -0.05 6.34
C GLN A 120 -17.43 0.53 4.92
N ALA A 121 -17.46 1.85 4.76
CA ALA A 121 -17.47 2.49 3.45
C ALA A 121 -16.22 2.12 2.63
N LEU A 122 -15.04 2.04 3.26
CA LEU A 122 -13.81 1.61 2.60
C LEU A 122 -13.87 0.14 2.17
N ARG A 123 -14.45 -0.74 2.98
CA ARG A 123 -14.68 -2.15 2.60
C ARG A 123 -15.62 -2.25 1.40
N MET A 124 -16.71 -1.49 1.39
CA MET A 124 -17.63 -1.44 0.24
C MET A 124 -16.93 -0.93 -1.02
N LEU A 125 -16.20 0.18 -0.92
CA LEU A 125 -15.41 0.70 -2.04
C LEU A 125 -14.42 -0.34 -2.57
N ALA A 126 -13.74 -1.06 -1.67
CA ALA A 126 -12.80 -2.11 -2.04
C ALA A 126 -13.48 -3.28 -2.77
N THR A 127 -14.64 -3.72 -2.31
CA THR A 127 -15.46 -4.75 -2.98
C THR A 127 -15.92 -4.28 -4.36
N LEU A 128 -16.47 -3.06 -4.46
CA LEU A 128 -16.90 -2.48 -5.73
C LEU A 128 -15.73 -2.38 -6.72
N THR A 129 -14.58 -1.89 -6.26
CA THR A 129 -13.36 -1.80 -7.08
C THR A 129 -12.95 -3.17 -7.59
N ARG A 130 -12.96 -4.19 -6.73
CA ARG A 130 -12.58 -5.56 -7.08
C ARG A 130 -13.48 -6.18 -8.15
N VAL A 131 -14.78 -5.88 -8.13
CA VAL A 131 -15.76 -6.37 -9.10
C VAL A 131 -15.70 -5.59 -10.41
N ALA A 132 -15.49 -4.27 -10.34
CA ALA A 132 -15.44 -3.41 -11.51
C ALA A 132 -14.11 -3.52 -12.27
N LEU A 133 -12.99 -3.75 -11.58
CA LEU A 133 -11.65 -3.73 -12.17
C LEU A 133 -11.45 -4.77 -13.31
N PRO A 134 -11.95 -6.01 -13.23
CA PRO A 134 -11.90 -6.96 -14.36
C PRO A 134 -12.62 -6.47 -15.63
N LEU A 135 -13.66 -5.66 -15.47
CA LEU A 135 -14.45 -5.08 -16.58
C LEU A 135 -13.78 -3.82 -17.15
N ALA A 136 -12.84 -3.22 -16.41
CA ALA A 136 -12.14 -2.03 -16.86
C ALA A 136 -11.21 -2.36 -18.05
N PRO A 137 -11.18 -1.50 -19.08
CA PRO A 137 -10.27 -1.67 -20.20
C PRO A 137 -8.81 -1.80 -19.74
N ALA A 138 -8.01 -2.58 -20.47
CA ALA A 138 -6.58 -2.72 -20.18
C ALA A 138 -5.86 -1.37 -20.14
N CYS A 139 -6.39 -0.35 -20.85
CA CYS A 139 -5.89 1.01 -20.88
C CYS A 139 -5.94 1.77 -19.52
N VAL A 140 -6.77 1.30 -18.60
CA VAL A 140 -6.90 1.86 -17.24
C VAL A 140 -6.24 0.94 -16.22
N ARG A 141 -6.34 -0.39 -16.43
CA ARG A 141 -5.95 -1.39 -15.44
C ARG A 141 -4.44 -1.67 -15.34
N VAL A 142 -3.72 -1.60 -16.45
CA VAL A 142 -2.31 -2.02 -16.51
C VAL A 142 -1.44 -0.81 -16.81
N LEU A 143 -0.39 -0.53 -16.04
CA LEU A 143 0.51 0.58 -16.37
C LEU A 143 1.14 0.39 -17.76
N PRO A 144 1.39 1.46 -18.54
CA PRO A 144 1.98 1.33 -19.88
C PRO A 144 3.27 0.50 -19.90
N GLN A 145 4.10 0.63 -18.86
CA GLN A 145 5.34 -0.15 -18.72
C GLN A 145 5.07 -1.64 -18.48
N ALA A 146 4.10 -1.99 -17.64
CA ALA A 146 3.68 -3.37 -17.42
C ALA A 146 3.08 -3.97 -18.69
N ARG A 147 2.27 -3.22 -19.46
CA ARG A 147 1.78 -3.69 -20.77
C ARG A 147 2.89 -3.95 -21.76
N ARG A 148 3.91 -3.08 -21.78
CA ARG A 148 5.09 -3.25 -22.66
C ARG A 148 5.87 -4.51 -22.27
N ALA A 149 6.08 -4.74 -20.97
CA ALA A 149 6.73 -5.94 -20.46
C ALA A 149 5.93 -7.22 -20.79
N GLU A 150 4.61 -7.22 -20.56
CA GLU A 150 3.74 -8.34 -20.92
C GLU A 150 3.75 -8.63 -22.43
N ARG A 151 3.73 -7.57 -23.27
CA ARG A 151 3.84 -7.72 -24.73
C ARG A 151 5.20 -8.25 -25.16
N ALA A 152 6.29 -7.80 -24.53
CA ALA A 152 7.64 -8.28 -24.80
C ALA A 152 7.81 -9.75 -24.38
N ALA A 153 7.27 -10.13 -23.21
CA ALA A 153 7.26 -11.50 -22.72
C ALA A 153 6.44 -12.44 -23.63
N ARG A 154 5.32 -11.98 -24.19
CA ARG A 154 4.53 -12.75 -25.17
C ARG A 154 5.20 -12.89 -26.54
N ARG A 155 6.08 -11.95 -26.90
CA ARG A 155 6.80 -11.92 -28.20
C ARG A 155 8.13 -12.66 -28.18
N SER A 156 8.61 -13.08 -27.01
CA SER A 156 9.80 -13.91 -26.89
C SER A 156 9.36 -15.36 -26.72
N PRO A 157 9.20 -16.14 -27.82
CA PRO A 157 9.07 -17.58 -27.66
C PRO A 157 10.39 -18.08 -27.05
N ARG A 158 10.26 -18.97 -26.06
CA ARG A 158 11.38 -19.77 -25.57
C ARG A 158 11.94 -20.65 -26.68
#